data_AF-A0ABD1HFD4-F1
#
_entry.id   AF-A0ABD1HFD4-F1
#
_cell.length_a   1.000
_cell.length_b   1.000
_cell.length_c   1.000
_cell.angle_alpha   90.00
_cell.angle_beta   90.00
_cell.angle_gamma   90.00
#
_symmetry.space_group_name_H-M   'P 1'
#
loop_
_entity.id
_entity.type
_entity.pdbx_description
1 polymer ?
#
loop_
_entity_poly.entity_id
_entity_poly.type
_entity_poly.pdbx_seq_one_letter_code
_entity_poly.pdbx_strand_id
1 'polypeptide(L)'
;MTRLTHDYSYATQKDSVSPVSTDVFFASSRFPHYKIGANNQIVEVKEDAEMSSMKDMVARETALLLEQQKRLSVRDLASKFEKGLAAAAKLSDEERLKEAVSLEKHVLLKKLKDTLEALRGRVAGTNKDDVEEAIAMVEALAVHLTQREGELIQEKAEVKKLATFLKQASKDAKKLVDEERAFALAEIENARTAVQRVEEALQEHERMSRASGKQDLDELMKEVQEARRIKMLHQPSRVMDMEHELRALRIQLAEKSKHSLQLQKELAITRKGDKNTPHLYDIDGTEALGSILLIYRCSDSAPELSECAIQWYRLMPEIGEKELISGATKSVYAPEPCDVGLILQAEISDNDQTTTVATSGPVDPAAGLGSFVEALVRRHDTEFNVVIIQMNGADHDSHAIHVLHIGKMRMKLCRAKTTLVKEYYSNSMQLCGVRGGGNAAAQAVYWQAKAGHSFVLAFESERERNAAIMLARRFAFDCNITLAGPNAGA
;
A
#
# COMPACT_ATOMS: atom_id res chain seq x y z
N MET A 1 45.05 -4.77 -9.15
CA MET A 1 44.56 -6.07 -8.62
C MET A 1 43.40 -6.52 -9.48
N THR A 2 43.66 -7.54 -10.30
CA THR A 2 42.74 -8.19 -11.23
C THR A 2 41.72 -9.01 -10.42
N ARG A 3 40.42 -8.86 -10.70
CA ARG A 3 39.38 -9.75 -10.13
C ARG A 3 38.51 -10.35 -11.22
N LEU A 4 38.93 -11.56 -11.57
CA LEU A 4 38.20 -12.72 -12.10
C LEU A 4 36.68 -12.56 -12.29
N THR A 5 36.27 -12.60 -13.55
CA THR A 5 34.94 -13.04 -13.99
C THR A 5 34.81 -14.54 -13.76
N HIS A 6 33.77 -14.96 -13.05
CA HIS A 6 33.42 -16.36 -12.86
C HIS A 6 32.39 -16.73 -13.93
N ASP A 7 32.85 -17.36 -15.00
CA ASP A 7 31.98 -17.98 -16.00
C ASP A 7 31.38 -19.26 -15.40
N TYR A 8 30.07 -19.26 -15.15
CA TYR A 8 29.33 -20.49 -14.92
C TYR A 8 28.99 -21.10 -16.28
N SER A 9 29.87 -21.97 -16.76
CA SER A 9 29.55 -22.96 -17.77
C SER A 9 28.64 -24.01 -17.15
N TYR A 10 27.35 -23.99 -17.48
CA TYR A 10 26.53 -25.19 -17.31
C TYR A 10 27.02 -26.21 -18.34
N ALA A 11 27.86 -27.13 -17.88
CA ALA A 11 28.04 -28.40 -18.53
C ALA A 11 26.66 -29.08 -18.58
N THR A 12 26.08 -29.17 -19.78
CA THR A 12 24.94 -30.06 -20.05
C THR A 12 25.42 -31.48 -19.75
N GLN A 13 25.12 -31.95 -18.56
CA GLN A 13 25.09 -33.37 -18.24
C GLN A 13 24.03 -33.96 -19.18
N LYS A 14 24.48 -34.76 -20.16
CA LYS A 14 23.59 -35.56 -21.00
C LYS A 14 22.94 -36.61 -20.10
N ASP A 15 21.85 -36.23 -19.44
CA ASP A 15 20.90 -37.20 -18.93
C ASP A 15 20.27 -37.87 -20.15
N SER A 16 20.66 -39.13 -20.35
CA SER A 16 20.02 -40.04 -21.28
C SER A 16 18.57 -40.20 -20.86
N VAL A 17 17.69 -39.42 -21.49
CA VAL A 17 16.24 -39.67 -21.48
C VAL A 17 16.03 -41.12 -21.91
N SER A 18 15.41 -41.93 -21.06
CA SER A 18 15.00 -43.27 -21.48
C SER A 18 14.03 -43.12 -22.65
N PRO A 19 14.23 -43.85 -23.76
CA PRO A 19 13.27 -43.78 -24.84
C PRO A 19 11.93 -44.32 -24.35
N VAL A 20 10.89 -43.49 -24.53
CA VAL A 20 9.49 -43.89 -24.45
C VAL A 20 9.29 -45.17 -25.26
N SER A 21 8.50 -46.09 -24.70
CA SER A 21 8.18 -47.41 -25.27
C SER A 21 8.07 -47.38 -26.80
N THR A 22 8.78 -48.27 -27.48
CA THR A 22 8.90 -48.39 -28.95
C THR A 22 7.57 -48.59 -29.71
N ASP A 23 6.45 -48.69 -29.00
CA ASP A 23 5.13 -48.98 -29.55
C ASP A 23 4.26 -47.74 -29.82
N VAL A 24 4.77 -46.53 -29.53
CA VAL A 24 4.04 -45.27 -29.78
C VAL A 24 4.73 -44.44 -30.86
N PHE A 25 4.12 -44.37 -32.03
CA PHE A 25 4.52 -43.50 -33.13
C PHE A 25 3.70 -42.21 -33.13
N PHE A 26 4.34 -41.09 -32.82
CA PHE A 26 3.76 -39.75 -33.03
C PHE A 26 3.95 -39.32 -34.48
N ALA A 27 2.92 -38.73 -35.10
CA ALA A 27 2.96 -38.32 -36.51
C ALA A 27 3.89 -37.11 -36.78
N SER A 28 4.31 -36.38 -35.74
CA SER A 28 5.29 -35.30 -35.84
C SER A 28 6.17 -35.25 -34.58
N SER A 29 7.48 -35.21 -34.78
CA SER A 29 8.49 -35.02 -33.74
C SER A 29 8.96 -33.57 -33.61
N ARG A 30 8.25 -32.60 -34.20
CA ARG A 30 8.66 -31.19 -34.23
C ARG A 30 7.77 -30.33 -33.34
N PHE A 31 8.42 -29.50 -32.51
CA PHE A 31 7.75 -28.41 -31.80
C PHE A 31 7.36 -27.28 -32.78
N PRO A 32 6.21 -26.62 -32.58
CA PRO A 32 5.76 -25.54 -33.45
C PRO A 32 6.72 -24.33 -33.39
N HIS A 33 7.00 -23.75 -34.56
CA HIS A 33 7.83 -22.56 -34.67
C HIS A 33 7.02 -21.32 -34.30
N TYR A 34 7.33 -20.69 -33.17
CA TYR A 34 6.82 -19.37 -32.83
C TYR A 34 7.95 -18.33 -32.87
N LYS A 35 7.60 -17.08 -33.21
CA LYS A 35 8.50 -15.92 -33.06
C LYS A 35 7.95 -15.00 -31.97
N ILE A 36 8.81 -14.62 -31.03
CA ILE A 36 8.49 -13.66 -29.98
C ILE A 36 8.73 -12.24 -30.53
N GLY A 37 7.69 -11.41 -30.53
CA GLY A 37 7.78 -10.00 -30.89
C GLY A 37 8.30 -9.14 -29.72
N ALA A 38 8.58 -7.85 -29.99
CA ALA A 38 8.92 -6.91 -28.93
C ALA A 38 7.79 -6.84 -27.89
N ASN A 39 8.15 -6.91 -26.59
CA ASN A 39 7.27 -7.07 -25.41
C ASN A 39 6.82 -8.50 -25.06
N ASN A 40 7.59 -9.53 -25.44
CA ASN A 40 7.33 -10.93 -25.05
C ASN A 40 5.95 -11.48 -25.47
N GLN A 41 5.31 -10.87 -26.48
CA GLN A 41 4.07 -11.40 -27.04
C GLN A 41 4.39 -12.40 -28.17
N ILE A 42 3.77 -13.57 -28.10
CA ILE A 42 3.82 -14.58 -29.15
C ILE A 42 3.04 -14.02 -30.35
N VAL A 43 3.73 -13.76 -31.46
CA VAL A 43 3.08 -13.33 -32.70
C VAL A 43 2.74 -14.61 -33.46
N GLU A 44 1.45 -14.90 -33.60
CA GLU A 44 0.98 -15.95 -34.51
C GLU A 44 1.40 -15.58 -35.93
N VAL A 45 2.35 -16.35 -36.46
CA VAL A 45 2.65 -16.34 -37.88
C VAL A 45 1.42 -16.92 -38.57
N LYS A 46 0.76 -16.14 -39.44
CA LYS A 46 -0.31 -16.65 -40.30
C LYS A 46 0.21 -17.86 -41.05
N GLU A 47 -0.23 -19.04 -40.63
CA GLU A 47 0.06 -20.28 -41.32
C GLU A 47 -0.69 -20.29 -42.65
N ASP A 48 0.06 -20.48 -43.73
CA ASP A 48 -0.47 -20.86 -45.02
C ASP A 48 -1.33 -22.13 -44.87
N ALA A 49 -2.41 -22.16 -45.65
CA ALA A 49 -3.42 -23.19 -45.63
C ALA A 49 -2.82 -24.59 -45.81
N GLU A 50 -2.68 -25.37 -44.72
CA GLU A 50 -2.88 -26.84 -44.61
C GLU A 50 -2.40 -27.44 -43.27
N MET A 51 -2.67 -26.81 -42.11
CA MET A 51 -2.54 -27.50 -40.83
C MET A 51 -3.87 -27.54 -40.07
N SER A 52 -4.39 -28.77 -39.91
CA SER A 52 -5.61 -29.07 -39.14
C SER A 52 -5.49 -28.54 -37.71
N SER A 53 -6.55 -27.92 -37.21
CA SER A 53 -6.58 -27.31 -35.88
C SER A 53 -6.16 -28.30 -34.79
N MET A 54 -5.56 -27.83 -33.70
CA MET A 54 -5.12 -28.66 -32.56
C MET A 54 -6.23 -29.58 -32.04
N LYS A 55 -7.49 -29.13 -32.09
CA LYS A 55 -8.66 -29.92 -31.70
C LYS A 55 -8.89 -31.13 -32.61
N ASP A 56 -8.64 -30.97 -33.91
CA ASP A 56 -8.79 -32.04 -34.89
C ASP A 56 -7.64 -33.05 -34.81
N MET A 57 -6.43 -32.58 -34.49
CA MET A 57 -5.28 -33.46 -34.27
C MET A 57 -5.47 -34.37 -33.04
N VAL A 58 -5.90 -33.79 -31.91
CA VAL A 58 -6.21 -34.55 -30.69
C VAL A 58 -7.35 -35.53 -30.93
N ALA A 59 -8.39 -35.14 -31.66
CA ALA A 59 -9.51 -36.03 -32.00
C ALA A 59 -9.05 -37.22 -32.87
N ARG A 60 -8.16 -36.99 -33.84
CA ARG A 60 -7.60 -38.05 -34.69
C ARG A 60 -6.70 -39.01 -33.91
N GLU A 61 -5.82 -38.50 -33.03
CA GLU A 61 -4.98 -39.34 -32.17
C GLU A 61 -5.82 -40.16 -31.18
N THR A 62 -6.86 -39.55 -30.58
CA THR A 62 -7.78 -40.26 -29.68
C THR A 62 -8.51 -41.39 -30.42
N ALA A 63 -8.92 -41.17 -31.67
CA ALA A 63 -9.56 -42.19 -32.50
C ALA A 63 -8.60 -43.34 -32.86
N LEU A 64 -7.34 -43.03 -33.20
CA LEU A 64 -6.30 -44.03 -33.48
C LEU A 64 -5.97 -44.89 -32.25
N LEU A 65 -5.88 -44.28 -31.06
CA LEU A 65 -5.67 -45.02 -29.80
C LEU A 65 -6.84 -45.96 -29.47
N LEU A 66 -8.08 -45.51 -29.70
CA LEU A 66 -9.28 -46.35 -29.56
C LEU A 66 -9.31 -47.51 -30.55
N GLU A 67 -8.80 -47.31 -31.77
CA GLU A 67 -8.72 -48.36 -32.78
C GLU A 67 -7.62 -49.39 -32.47
N GLN A 68 -6.45 -48.95 -31.98
CA GLN A 68 -5.40 -49.85 -31.49
C GLN A 68 -5.86 -50.68 -30.28
N GLN A 69 -6.62 -50.09 -29.35
CA GLN A 69 -7.18 -50.82 -28.20
C GLN A 69 -8.06 -52.01 -28.64
N LYS A 70 -8.76 -51.91 -29.78
CA LYS A 70 -9.63 -52.97 -30.31
C LYS A 70 -8.86 -54.12 -30.96
N ARG A 71 -7.65 -53.91 -31.50
CA ARG A 71 -6.88 -54.98 -32.19
C ARG A 71 -6.17 -55.95 -31.24
N LEU A 72 -6.02 -55.60 -29.97
CA LEU A 72 -5.28 -56.37 -28.96
C LEU A 72 -6.09 -56.64 -27.68
N SER A 73 -7.42 -56.71 -27.79
CA SER A 73 -8.29 -56.93 -26.64
C SER A 73 -8.01 -58.31 -26.03
N VAL A 74 -7.25 -58.33 -24.93
CA VAL A 74 -7.01 -59.50 -24.07
C VAL A 74 -8.35 -60.13 -23.64
N ARG A 75 -9.42 -59.33 -23.56
CA ARG A 75 -10.79 -59.79 -23.29
C ARG A 75 -11.32 -60.71 -24.39
N ASP A 76 -11.03 -60.43 -25.65
CA ASP A 76 -11.49 -61.27 -26.77
C ASP A 76 -10.70 -62.58 -26.84
N LEU A 77 -9.41 -62.52 -26.53
CA LEU A 77 -8.55 -63.70 -26.43
C LEU A 77 -8.97 -64.61 -25.26
N ALA A 78 -9.29 -64.02 -24.10
CA ALA A 78 -9.80 -64.73 -22.93
C ALA A 78 -11.17 -65.38 -23.21
N SER A 79 -12.09 -64.66 -23.87
CA SER A 79 -13.40 -65.19 -24.28
C SER A 79 -13.27 -66.37 -25.24
N LYS A 80 -12.35 -66.30 -26.21
CA LYS A 80 -12.06 -67.42 -27.12
C LYS A 80 -11.47 -68.62 -26.38
N PHE A 81 -10.57 -68.38 -25.41
CA PHE A 81 -9.97 -69.44 -24.60
C PHE A 81 -11.00 -70.14 -23.70
N GLU A 82 -11.86 -69.38 -23.00
CA GLU A 82 -12.92 -69.96 -22.17
C GLU A 82 -13.92 -70.78 -23.00
N LYS A 83 -14.29 -70.30 -24.20
CA LYS A 83 -15.12 -71.07 -25.15
C LYS A 83 -14.42 -72.35 -25.61
N GLY A 84 -13.11 -72.30 -25.87
CA GLY A 84 -12.30 -73.47 -26.20
C GLY A 84 -12.25 -74.50 -25.07
N LEU A 85 -12.08 -74.04 -23.83
CA LEU A 85 -12.09 -74.91 -22.65
C LEU A 85 -13.47 -75.57 -22.44
N ALA A 86 -14.55 -74.81 -22.62
CA ALA A 86 -15.91 -75.33 -22.53
C ALA A 86 -16.25 -76.34 -23.65
N ALA A 87 -15.72 -76.14 -24.87
CA ALA A 87 -15.86 -77.09 -25.96
C ALA A 87 -15.10 -78.39 -25.69
N ALA A 88 -13.88 -78.31 -25.14
CA ALA A 88 -13.10 -79.49 -24.75
C ALA A 88 -13.78 -80.33 -23.66
N ALA A 89 -14.47 -79.70 -22.71
CA ALA A 89 -15.25 -80.41 -21.70
C ALA A 89 -16.37 -81.26 -22.31
N LYS A 90 -17.00 -80.79 -23.41
CA LYS A 90 -18.06 -81.54 -24.12
C LYS A 90 -17.53 -82.77 -24.86
N LEU A 91 -16.31 -82.71 -25.39
CA LEU A 91 -15.66 -83.84 -26.06
C LEU A 91 -15.35 -84.99 -25.07
N SER A 92 -15.08 -84.66 -23.80
CA SER A 92 -14.84 -85.66 -22.75
C SER A 92 -16.06 -86.55 -22.47
N ASP A 93 -17.28 -86.03 -22.63
CA ASP A 93 -18.52 -86.82 -22.45
C ASP A 93 -18.79 -87.74 -23.66
N GLU A 94 -18.41 -87.31 -24.86
CA GLU A 94 -18.51 -88.10 -26.09
C GLU A 94 -17.51 -89.28 -26.11
N GLU A 95 -16.39 -89.17 -25.40
CA GLU A 95 -15.41 -90.25 -25.22
C GLU A 95 -15.87 -91.34 -24.25
N ARG A 96 -16.67 -91.00 -23.23
CA ARG A 96 -17.27 -92.00 -22.32
C ARG A 96 -18.18 -92.98 -23.05
N LEU A 97 -18.85 -92.51 -24.11
CA LEU A 97 -19.66 -93.35 -25.00
C LEU A 97 -18.79 -94.32 -25.82
N LYS A 98 -17.59 -93.89 -26.26
CA LYS A 98 -16.66 -94.75 -27.03
C LYS A 98 -16.02 -95.84 -26.17
N GLU A 99 -15.78 -95.57 -24.89
CA GLU A 99 -15.25 -96.54 -23.91
C GLU A 99 -16.22 -97.72 -23.72
N ALA A 100 -17.54 -97.45 -23.69
CA ALA A 100 -18.57 -98.50 -23.65
C ALA A 100 -18.61 -99.35 -24.93
N VAL A 101 -18.42 -98.73 -26.10
CA VAL A 101 -18.37 -99.43 -27.39
C VAL A 101 -17.11 -100.32 -27.53
N SER A 102 -16.00 -99.97 -26.88
CA SER A 102 -14.77 -100.78 -26.91
C SER A 102 -14.92 -102.11 -26.16
N LEU A 103 -15.61 -102.09 -25.01
CA LEU A 103 -15.92 -103.30 -24.25
C LEU A 103 -16.80 -104.27 -25.05
N GLU A 104 -17.71 -103.75 -25.87
CA GLU A 104 -18.56 -104.56 -26.75
C GLU A 104 -17.77 -105.25 -27.87
N LYS A 105 -16.70 -104.62 -28.38
CA LYS A 105 -15.79 -105.21 -29.38
C LYS A 105 -15.05 -106.44 -28.85
N HIS A 106 -14.58 -106.40 -27.60
CA HIS A 106 -13.95 -107.56 -26.96
C HIS A 106 -14.90 -108.73 -26.79
N VAL A 107 -16.15 -108.46 -26.41
CA VAL A 107 -17.20 -109.48 -26.31
C VAL A 107 -17.48 -110.12 -27.67
N LEU A 108 -17.51 -109.32 -28.74
CA LEU A 108 -17.74 -109.80 -30.09
C LEU A 108 -16.57 -110.65 -30.62
N LEU A 109 -15.32 -110.19 -30.43
CA LEU A 109 -14.12 -110.94 -30.80
C LEU A 109 -14.01 -112.28 -30.06
N LYS A 110 -14.36 -112.28 -28.76
CA LYS A 110 -14.41 -113.51 -27.96
C LYS A 110 -15.44 -114.50 -28.51
N LYS A 111 -16.68 -114.04 -28.76
CA LYS A 111 -17.72 -114.89 -29.35
C LYS A 111 -17.30 -115.44 -30.71
N LEU A 112 -16.68 -114.60 -31.56
CA LEU A 112 -16.17 -115.02 -32.86
C LEU A 112 -15.11 -116.13 -32.71
N LYS A 113 -14.15 -115.95 -31.81
CA LYS A 113 -13.16 -116.98 -31.49
C LYS A 113 -13.80 -118.29 -31.02
N ASP A 114 -14.73 -118.21 -30.06
CA ASP A 114 -15.41 -119.39 -29.51
C ASP A 114 -16.19 -120.15 -30.62
N THR A 115 -16.80 -119.42 -31.56
CA THR A 115 -17.49 -120.06 -32.71
C THR A 115 -16.54 -120.69 -33.71
N LEU A 116 -15.36 -120.09 -33.95
CA LEU A 116 -14.34 -120.65 -34.83
C LEU A 116 -13.68 -121.89 -34.20
N GLU A 117 -13.43 -121.90 -32.89
CA GLU A 117 -12.97 -123.08 -32.14
C GLU A 117 -13.98 -124.24 -32.21
N ALA A 118 -15.27 -123.95 -32.02
CA ALA A 118 -16.32 -124.95 -32.19
C ALA A 118 -16.47 -125.47 -33.63
N LEU A 119 -16.09 -124.66 -34.63
CA LEU A 119 -16.04 -125.08 -36.03
C LEU A 119 -14.81 -125.94 -36.33
N ARG A 120 -13.64 -125.59 -35.77
CA ARG A 120 -12.37 -126.31 -35.92
C ARG A 120 -12.48 -127.79 -35.55
N GLY A 121 -13.21 -128.12 -34.48
CA GLY A 121 -13.46 -129.49 -34.06
C GLY A 121 -14.39 -130.31 -34.98
N ARG A 122 -15.03 -129.67 -35.97
CA ARG A 122 -16.00 -130.28 -36.89
C ARG A 122 -15.54 -130.35 -38.36
N VAL A 123 -14.42 -129.70 -38.71
CA VAL A 123 -13.89 -129.63 -40.08
C VAL A 123 -12.58 -130.43 -40.22
N ALA A 124 -12.25 -130.89 -41.44
CA ALA A 124 -11.03 -131.64 -41.75
C ALA A 124 -10.43 -131.21 -43.11
N GLY A 125 -9.13 -131.48 -43.31
CA GLY A 125 -8.39 -131.10 -44.53
C GLY A 125 -8.18 -129.58 -44.64
N THR A 126 -8.19 -129.05 -45.86
CA THR A 126 -7.94 -127.63 -46.15
C THR A 126 -8.87 -126.67 -45.41
N ASN A 127 -10.13 -127.05 -45.21
CA ASN A 127 -11.10 -126.23 -44.47
C ASN A 127 -10.71 -126.08 -42.98
N LYS A 128 -9.93 -127.01 -42.43
CA LYS A 128 -9.42 -126.91 -41.06
C LYS A 128 -8.27 -125.90 -40.99
N ASP A 129 -7.40 -125.89 -41.99
CA ASP A 129 -6.28 -124.96 -42.08
C ASP A 129 -6.80 -123.51 -42.20
N ASP A 130 -7.84 -123.27 -43.01
CA ASP A 130 -8.48 -121.95 -43.14
C ASP A 130 -9.11 -121.47 -41.81
N VAL A 131 -9.73 -122.39 -41.05
CA VAL A 131 -10.30 -122.07 -39.73
C VAL A 131 -9.19 -121.79 -38.71
N GLU A 132 -8.06 -122.50 -38.77
CA GLU A 132 -6.90 -122.24 -37.92
C GLU A 132 -6.26 -120.87 -38.24
N GLU A 133 -6.16 -120.50 -39.53
CA GLU A 133 -5.70 -119.17 -39.93
C GLU A 133 -6.67 -118.06 -39.47
N ALA A 134 -7.99 -118.29 -39.60
CA ALA A 134 -9.00 -117.35 -39.10
C ALA A 134 -8.93 -117.16 -37.57
N ILE A 135 -8.71 -118.24 -36.82
CA ILE A 135 -8.49 -118.15 -35.36
C ILE A 135 -7.23 -117.33 -35.05
N ALA A 136 -6.11 -117.59 -35.74
CA ALA A 136 -4.87 -116.86 -35.56
C ALA A 136 -5.03 -115.36 -35.86
N MET A 137 -5.77 -114.99 -36.91
CA MET A 137 -6.09 -113.60 -37.23
C MET A 137 -6.96 -112.93 -36.15
N VAL A 138 -7.96 -113.64 -35.62
CA VAL A 138 -8.81 -113.12 -34.53
C VAL A 138 -8.01 -112.95 -33.23
N GLU A 139 -7.07 -113.87 -32.93
CA GLU A 139 -6.16 -113.73 -31.80
C GLU A 139 -5.21 -112.53 -31.96
N ALA A 140 -4.62 -112.35 -33.14
CA ALA A 140 -3.77 -111.20 -33.44
C ALA A 140 -4.54 -109.87 -33.30
N LEU A 141 -5.78 -109.81 -33.81
CA LEU A 141 -6.66 -108.65 -33.67
C LEU A 141 -7.01 -108.35 -32.20
N ALA A 142 -7.25 -109.39 -31.38
CA ALA A 142 -7.52 -109.21 -29.95
C ALA A 142 -6.30 -108.65 -29.20
N VAL A 143 -5.09 -109.13 -29.51
CA VAL A 143 -3.84 -108.60 -28.93
C VAL A 143 -3.64 -107.14 -29.34
N HIS A 144 -3.77 -106.83 -30.63
CA HIS A 144 -3.63 -105.45 -31.13
C HIS A 144 -4.68 -104.49 -30.53
N LEU A 145 -5.93 -104.93 -30.37
CA LEU A 145 -6.98 -104.12 -29.76
C LEU A 145 -6.64 -103.81 -28.30
N THR A 146 -6.17 -104.81 -27.54
CA THR A 146 -5.78 -104.65 -26.13
C THR A 146 -4.57 -103.72 -25.97
N GLN A 147 -3.57 -103.85 -26.84
CA GLN A 147 -2.41 -102.96 -26.85
C GLN A 147 -2.81 -101.50 -27.13
N ARG A 148 -3.61 -101.28 -28.16
CA ARG A 148 -4.07 -99.95 -28.55
C ARG A 148 -4.96 -99.30 -27.48
N GLU A 149 -5.77 -100.08 -26.78
CA GLU A 149 -6.52 -99.58 -25.63
C GLU A 149 -5.61 -99.21 -24.45
N GLY A 150 -4.54 -99.98 -24.19
CA GLY A 150 -3.53 -99.65 -23.19
C GLY A 150 -2.83 -98.31 -23.49
N GLU A 151 -2.42 -98.09 -24.73
CA GLU A 151 -1.86 -96.82 -25.21
C GLU A 151 -2.88 -95.67 -25.05
N LEU A 152 -4.15 -95.89 -25.43
CA LEU A 152 -5.21 -94.89 -25.27
C LEU A 152 -5.46 -94.52 -23.79
N ILE A 153 -5.43 -95.49 -22.88
CA ILE A 153 -5.59 -95.25 -21.44
C ILE A 153 -4.42 -94.43 -20.90
N GLN A 154 -3.19 -94.72 -21.33
CA GLN A 154 -2.02 -93.96 -20.95
C GLN A 154 -2.08 -92.52 -21.48
N GLU A 155 -2.36 -92.33 -22.77
CA GLU A 155 -2.54 -91.00 -23.38
C GLU A 155 -3.64 -90.20 -22.65
N LYS A 156 -4.77 -90.84 -22.32
CA LYS A 156 -5.86 -90.23 -21.54
C LYS A 156 -5.39 -89.77 -20.16
N ALA A 157 -4.58 -90.56 -19.47
CA ALA A 157 -4.02 -90.18 -18.17
C ALA A 157 -3.08 -88.96 -18.29
N GLU A 158 -2.25 -88.91 -19.33
CA GLU A 158 -1.36 -87.79 -19.63
C GLU A 158 -2.13 -86.52 -20.02
N VAL A 159 -3.14 -86.63 -20.88
CA VAL A 159 -4.03 -85.52 -21.26
C VAL A 159 -4.77 -84.98 -20.05
N LYS A 160 -5.26 -85.85 -19.15
CA LYS A 160 -5.92 -85.42 -17.91
C LYS A 160 -4.96 -84.65 -17.01
N LYS A 161 -3.71 -85.10 -16.89
CA LYS A 161 -2.66 -84.40 -16.13
C LYS A 161 -2.38 -83.03 -16.76
N LEU A 162 -2.22 -82.96 -18.07
CA LEU A 162 -1.98 -81.70 -18.78
C LEU A 162 -3.16 -80.71 -18.63
N ALA A 163 -4.40 -81.19 -18.70
CA ALA A 163 -5.59 -80.38 -18.47
C ALA A 163 -5.63 -79.77 -17.06
N THR A 164 -5.21 -80.53 -16.03
CA THR A 164 -5.10 -79.98 -14.67
C THR A 164 -4.03 -78.90 -14.55
N PHE A 165 -2.86 -79.10 -15.17
CA PHE A 165 -1.81 -78.07 -15.20
C PHE A 165 -2.26 -76.82 -15.96
N LEU A 166 -2.92 -76.98 -17.11
CA LEU A 166 -3.43 -75.86 -17.90
C LEU A 166 -4.49 -75.07 -17.14
N LYS A 167 -5.39 -75.75 -16.41
CA LYS A 167 -6.39 -75.10 -15.55
C LYS A 167 -5.73 -74.32 -14.40
N GLN A 168 -4.72 -74.90 -13.77
CA GLN A 168 -3.98 -74.23 -12.69
C GLN A 168 -3.22 -73.01 -13.22
N ALA A 169 -2.45 -73.16 -14.30
CA ALA A 169 -1.72 -72.08 -14.95
C ALA A 169 -2.66 -70.94 -15.41
N SER A 170 -3.84 -71.27 -15.96
CA SER A 170 -4.85 -70.27 -16.34
C SER A 170 -5.40 -69.52 -15.13
N LYS A 171 -5.65 -70.21 -14.01
CA LYS A 171 -6.11 -69.58 -12.77
C LYS A 171 -5.04 -68.67 -12.17
N ASP A 172 -3.79 -69.11 -12.16
CA ASP A 172 -2.67 -68.34 -11.63
C ASP A 172 -2.39 -67.11 -12.51
N ALA A 173 -2.42 -67.25 -13.84
CA ALA A 173 -2.30 -66.13 -14.77
C ALA A 173 -3.44 -65.10 -14.57
N LYS A 174 -4.68 -65.56 -14.36
CA LYS A 174 -5.81 -64.67 -14.06
C LYS A 174 -5.59 -63.90 -12.77
N LYS A 175 -5.17 -64.60 -11.71
CA LYS A 175 -4.90 -63.97 -10.40
C LYS A 175 -3.81 -62.89 -10.52
N LEU A 176 -2.70 -63.20 -11.20
CA LEU A 176 -1.61 -62.25 -11.41
C LEU A 176 -2.10 -61.01 -12.17
N VAL A 177 -2.87 -61.20 -13.25
CA VAL A 177 -3.43 -60.07 -14.01
C VAL A 177 -4.37 -59.21 -13.15
N ASP A 178 -5.19 -59.82 -12.29
CA ASP A 178 -6.09 -59.08 -11.42
C ASP A 178 -5.34 -58.32 -10.31
N GLU A 179 -4.25 -58.89 -9.77
CA GLU A 179 -3.35 -58.24 -8.80
C GLU A 179 -2.62 -57.04 -9.42
N GLU A 180 -2.01 -57.21 -10.60
CA GLU A 180 -1.35 -56.12 -11.33
C GLU A 180 -2.32 -55.00 -11.72
N ARG A 181 -3.56 -55.35 -12.11
CA ARG A 181 -4.60 -54.35 -12.37
C ARG A 181 -4.97 -53.58 -11.11
N ALA A 182 -5.10 -54.24 -9.96
CA ALA A 182 -5.39 -53.58 -8.70
C ALA A 182 -4.25 -52.64 -8.28
N PHE A 183 -3.00 -53.07 -8.46
CA PHE A 183 -1.81 -52.25 -8.21
C PHE A 183 -1.79 -51.01 -9.12
N ALA A 184 -1.97 -51.19 -10.43
CA ALA A 184 -2.01 -50.10 -11.39
C ALA A 184 -3.13 -49.09 -11.08
N LEU A 185 -4.33 -49.56 -10.68
CA LEU A 185 -5.43 -48.68 -10.28
C LEU A 185 -5.09 -47.87 -9.02
N ALA A 186 -4.45 -48.49 -8.03
CA ALA A 186 -4.01 -47.80 -6.81
C ALA A 186 -2.93 -46.74 -7.12
N GLU A 187 -1.98 -47.06 -8.00
CA GLU A 187 -0.94 -46.11 -8.42
C GLU A 187 -1.52 -44.93 -9.21
N ILE A 188 -2.48 -45.19 -10.12
CA ILE A 188 -3.21 -44.15 -10.84
C ILE A 188 -3.96 -43.22 -9.87
N GLU A 189 -4.62 -43.77 -8.86
CA GLU A 189 -5.37 -42.96 -7.89
C GLU A 189 -4.42 -42.14 -6.98
N ASN A 190 -3.28 -42.70 -6.58
CA ASN A 190 -2.23 -41.96 -5.89
C ASN A 190 -1.65 -40.83 -6.76
N ALA A 191 -1.44 -41.07 -8.05
CA ALA A 191 -0.99 -40.02 -8.98
C ALA A 191 -2.05 -38.92 -9.13
N ARG A 192 -3.34 -39.27 -9.23
CA ARG A 192 -4.45 -38.29 -9.30
C ARG A 192 -4.55 -37.42 -8.05
N THR A 193 -4.46 -38.02 -6.87
CA THR A 193 -4.47 -37.25 -5.61
C THR A 193 -3.24 -36.36 -5.45
N ALA A 194 -2.09 -36.74 -5.99
CA ALA A 194 -0.91 -35.88 -6.06
C ALA A 194 -1.13 -34.69 -7.03
N VAL A 195 -1.68 -34.94 -8.22
CA VAL A 195 -2.01 -33.89 -9.20
C VAL A 195 -3.00 -32.89 -8.62
N GLN A 196 -4.08 -33.37 -7.97
CA GLN A 196 -5.07 -32.50 -7.35
C GLN A 196 -4.45 -31.58 -6.29
N ARG A 197 -3.55 -32.12 -5.43
CA ARG A 197 -2.84 -31.29 -4.44
C ARG A 197 -1.96 -30.22 -5.09
N VAL A 198 -1.31 -30.54 -6.20
CA VAL A 198 -0.50 -29.57 -6.96
C VAL A 198 -1.39 -28.51 -7.60
N GLU A 199 -2.52 -28.89 -8.18
CA GLU A 199 -3.49 -27.94 -8.76
C GLU A 199 -4.05 -27.00 -7.69
N GLU A 200 -4.43 -27.51 -6.52
CA GLU A 200 -4.88 -26.69 -5.39
C GLU A 200 -3.80 -25.73 -4.91
N ALA A 201 -2.55 -26.21 -4.76
CA ALA A 201 -1.41 -25.38 -4.38
C ALA A 201 -1.11 -24.30 -5.42
N LEU A 202 -1.21 -24.61 -6.72
CA LEU A 202 -1.03 -23.65 -7.82
C LEU A 202 -2.15 -22.61 -7.84
N GLN A 203 -3.40 -23.01 -7.68
CA GLN A 203 -4.53 -22.07 -7.59
C GLN A 203 -4.38 -21.14 -6.39
N GLU A 204 -3.96 -21.66 -5.24
CA GLU A 204 -3.72 -20.84 -4.06
C GLU A 204 -2.55 -19.87 -4.28
N HIS A 205 -1.46 -20.35 -4.89
CA HIS A 205 -0.36 -19.49 -5.28
C HIS A 205 -0.78 -18.40 -6.28
N GLU A 206 -1.61 -18.72 -7.27
CA GLU A 206 -2.16 -17.72 -8.20
C GLU A 206 -3.06 -16.71 -7.49
N ARG A 207 -3.92 -17.14 -6.55
CA ARG A 207 -4.77 -16.23 -5.76
C ARG A 207 -3.91 -15.30 -4.90
N MET A 208 -2.92 -15.85 -4.20
CA MET A 208 -1.97 -15.09 -3.39
C MET A 208 -1.14 -14.12 -4.24
N SER A 209 -0.67 -14.56 -5.41
CA SER A 209 0.08 -13.72 -6.35
C SER A 209 -0.78 -12.60 -6.96
N ARG A 210 -2.05 -12.85 -7.27
CA ARG A 210 -2.99 -11.81 -7.73
C ARG A 210 -3.34 -10.80 -6.64
N ALA A 211 -3.41 -11.23 -5.38
CA ALA A 211 -3.64 -10.34 -4.24
C ALA A 211 -2.38 -9.50 -3.91
N SER A 212 -1.23 -10.16 -3.78
CA SER A 212 0.08 -9.54 -3.53
C SER A 212 0.47 -8.61 -4.66
N GLY A 213 0.41 -9.04 -5.91
CA GLY A 213 0.86 -8.24 -7.06
C GLY A 213 0.07 -6.94 -7.26
N LYS A 214 -1.20 -6.88 -6.84
CA LYS A 214 -1.96 -5.62 -6.83
C LYS A 214 -1.60 -4.74 -5.62
N GLN A 215 -1.49 -5.33 -4.43
CA GLN A 215 -1.09 -4.58 -3.24
C GLN A 215 0.34 -4.02 -3.37
N ASP A 216 1.30 -4.83 -3.82
CA ASP A 216 2.69 -4.43 -4.02
C ASP A 216 2.82 -3.35 -5.10
N LEU A 217 2.06 -3.45 -6.20
CA LEU A 217 2.09 -2.42 -7.25
C LEU A 217 1.42 -1.12 -6.78
N ASP A 218 0.30 -1.20 -6.08
CA ASP A 218 -0.40 -0.03 -5.53
C ASP A 218 0.39 0.65 -4.41
N GLU A 219 1.04 -0.13 -3.56
CA GLU A 219 1.92 0.35 -2.49
C GLU A 219 3.18 0.96 -3.08
N LEU A 220 3.83 0.32 -4.06
CA LEU A 220 4.94 0.89 -4.80
C LEU A 220 4.52 2.17 -5.56
N MET A 221 3.32 2.22 -6.13
CA MET A 221 2.80 3.43 -6.76
C MET A 221 2.60 4.56 -5.73
N LYS A 222 2.08 4.26 -4.53
CA LYS A 222 1.96 5.23 -3.44
C LYS A 222 3.33 5.70 -2.97
N GLU A 223 4.27 4.79 -2.76
CA GLU A 223 5.65 5.12 -2.39
C GLU A 223 6.35 5.98 -3.44
N VAL A 224 6.19 5.66 -4.73
CA VAL A 224 6.75 6.46 -5.83
C VAL A 224 6.09 7.84 -5.90
N GLN A 225 4.78 7.94 -5.70
CA GLN A 225 4.06 9.22 -5.64
C GLN A 225 4.52 10.06 -4.45
N GLU A 226 4.68 9.45 -3.27
CA GLU A 226 5.14 10.11 -2.07
C GLU A 226 6.61 10.52 -2.19
N ALA A 227 7.48 9.67 -2.73
CA ALA A 227 8.87 10.02 -3.01
C ALA A 227 8.98 11.17 -4.02
N ARG A 228 8.11 11.22 -5.04
CA ARG A 228 8.01 12.37 -5.96
C ARG A 228 7.52 13.63 -5.23
N ARG A 229 6.52 13.51 -4.35
CA ARG A 229 6.01 14.61 -3.54
C ARG A 229 7.09 15.17 -2.62
N ILE A 230 7.77 14.31 -1.86
CA ILE A 230 8.90 14.65 -0.99
C ILE A 230 9.99 15.32 -1.81
N LYS A 231 10.36 14.75 -2.96
CA LYS A 231 11.37 15.34 -3.85
C LYS A 231 10.95 16.73 -4.35
N MET A 232 9.68 16.94 -4.71
CA MET A 232 9.17 18.25 -5.11
C MET A 232 9.11 19.24 -3.94
N LEU A 233 8.81 18.77 -2.73
CA LEU A 233 8.70 19.59 -1.52
C LEU A 233 10.08 20.00 -0.98
N HIS A 234 11.08 19.12 -1.11
CA HIS A 234 12.46 19.31 -0.64
C HIS A 234 13.45 19.61 -1.76
N GLN A 235 12.97 19.85 -2.98
CA GLN A 235 13.81 20.39 -4.02
C GLN A 235 14.28 21.76 -3.51
N PRO A 236 15.61 21.99 -3.39
CA PRO A 236 16.15 23.29 -3.02
C PRO A 236 15.58 24.29 -4.02
N SER A 237 14.59 25.04 -3.55
CA SER A 237 13.93 26.00 -4.40
C SER A 237 14.70 27.29 -4.24
N ARG A 238 14.81 28.04 -5.34
CA ARG A 238 15.33 29.40 -5.31
C ARG A 238 14.62 30.26 -4.23
N VAL A 239 13.38 29.91 -3.88
CA VAL A 239 12.62 30.54 -2.78
C VAL A 239 13.24 30.24 -1.42
N MET A 240 13.61 28.99 -1.13
CA MET A 240 14.24 28.61 0.13
C MET A 240 15.60 29.32 0.31
N ASP A 241 16.43 29.34 -0.74
CA ASP A 241 17.72 30.04 -0.71
C ASP A 241 17.52 31.55 -0.48
N MET A 242 16.57 32.17 -1.19
CA MET A 242 16.19 33.56 -1.00
C MET A 242 15.65 33.83 0.42
N GLU A 243 14.94 32.90 1.05
CA GLU A 243 14.46 33.02 2.43
C GLU A 243 15.60 32.96 3.46
N HIS A 244 16.62 32.12 3.22
CA HIS A 244 17.82 32.07 4.06
C HIS A 244 18.63 33.36 3.91
N GLU A 245 18.82 33.85 2.68
CA GLU A 245 19.47 35.14 2.41
C GLU A 245 18.71 36.31 3.06
N LEU A 246 17.38 36.36 2.91
CA LEU A 246 16.54 37.38 3.55
C LEU A 246 16.66 37.36 5.07
N ARG A 247 16.71 36.17 5.68
CA ARG A 247 16.94 36.04 7.13
C ARG A 247 18.31 36.60 7.53
N ALA A 248 19.37 36.27 6.79
CA ALA A 248 20.70 36.80 7.06
C ALA A 248 20.74 38.34 6.92
N LEU A 249 20.13 38.89 5.87
CA LEU A 249 20.04 40.34 5.65
C LEU A 249 19.25 41.05 6.75
N ARG A 250 18.14 40.47 7.22
CA ARG A 250 17.36 41.03 8.34
C ARG A 250 18.17 41.10 9.63
N ILE A 251 18.95 40.07 9.94
CA ILE A 251 19.84 40.06 11.12
C ILE A 251 20.89 41.18 11.00
N GLN A 252 21.57 41.28 9.86
CA GLN A 252 22.56 42.33 9.62
C GLN A 252 21.96 43.74 9.68
N LEU A 253 20.75 43.92 9.16
CA LEU A 253 20.04 45.19 9.24
C LEU A 253 19.74 45.57 10.69
N ALA A 254 19.23 44.64 11.49
CA ALA A 254 18.96 44.88 12.92
C ALA A 254 20.24 45.27 13.68
N GLU A 255 21.35 44.58 13.42
CA GLU A 255 22.65 44.93 14.01
C GLU A 255 23.11 46.33 13.57
N LYS A 256 23.04 46.66 12.28
CA LYS A 256 23.43 47.98 11.78
C LYS A 256 22.53 49.09 12.31
N SER A 257 21.23 48.87 12.41
CA SER A 257 20.29 49.84 12.99
C SER A 257 20.62 50.13 14.45
N LYS A 258 21.00 49.11 15.24
CA LYS A 258 21.46 49.29 16.63
C LYS A 258 22.70 50.18 16.70
N HIS A 259 23.71 49.93 15.85
CA HIS A 259 24.93 50.76 15.81
C HIS A 259 24.65 52.19 15.33
N SER A 260 23.74 52.36 14.35
CA SER A 260 23.33 53.68 13.87
C SER A 260 22.65 54.49 14.98
N LEU A 261 21.77 53.87 15.76
CA LEU A 261 21.12 54.50 16.91
C LEU A 261 22.15 54.92 17.96
N GLN A 262 23.12 54.05 18.28
CA GLN A 262 24.21 54.37 19.21
C GLN A 262 25.02 55.59 18.75
N LEU A 263 25.42 55.63 17.47
CA LEU A 263 26.14 56.78 16.89
C LEU A 263 25.30 58.06 16.90
N GLN A 264 24.00 57.97 16.62
CA GLN A 264 23.10 59.13 16.70
C GLN A 264 23.02 59.68 18.13
N LYS A 265 22.98 58.80 19.14
CA LYS A 265 23.01 59.20 20.56
C LYS A 265 24.34 59.86 20.93
N GLU A 266 25.48 59.29 20.54
CA GLU A 266 26.81 59.89 20.75
C GLU A 266 26.93 61.27 20.08
N LEU A 267 26.42 61.41 18.85
CA LEU A 267 26.38 62.68 18.15
C LEU A 267 25.44 63.69 18.81
N ALA A 268 24.29 63.26 19.34
CA ALA A 268 23.38 64.12 20.09
C ALA A 268 24.01 64.62 21.40
N ILE A 269 24.76 63.77 22.10
CA ILE A 269 25.54 64.15 23.29
C ILE A 269 26.62 65.18 22.90
N THR A 270 27.38 64.90 21.83
CA THR A 270 28.45 65.80 21.36
C THR A 270 27.91 67.14 20.87
N ARG A 271 26.76 67.15 20.19
CA ARG A 271 26.08 68.38 19.72
C ARG A 271 25.47 69.21 20.85
N LYS A 272 25.09 68.59 21.98
CA LYS A 272 24.50 69.29 23.13
C LYS A 272 25.51 70.10 23.96
N GLY A 273 26.81 70.02 23.65
CA GLY A 273 27.89 70.91 24.10
C GLY A 273 27.81 71.38 25.56
N ASP A 274 28.57 70.75 26.46
CA ASP A 274 28.92 71.25 27.82
C ASP A 274 27.79 71.99 28.59
N LYS A 275 26.55 71.53 28.46
CA LYS A 275 25.48 71.90 29.38
C LYS A 275 25.50 70.88 30.51
N ASN A 276 25.94 71.33 31.69
CA ASN A 276 26.00 70.65 33.00
C ASN A 276 24.65 70.03 33.49
N THR A 277 23.70 69.74 32.61
CA THR A 277 22.53 68.91 32.90
C THR A 277 22.99 67.45 33.00
N PRO A 278 22.86 66.80 34.16
CA PRO A 278 23.24 65.41 34.31
C PRO A 278 22.40 64.54 33.37
N HIS A 279 23.05 63.66 32.63
CA HIS A 279 22.38 62.68 31.77
C HIS A 279 21.83 61.54 32.64
N LEU A 280 20.69 61.80 33.29
CA LEU A 280 20.10 60.89 34.28
C LEU A 280 19.32 59.73 33.65
N TYR A 281 18.65 60.00 32.54
CA TYR A 281 17.76 59.07 31.86
C TYR A 281 17.94 59.13 30.34
N ASP A 282 17.58 58.05 29.66
CA ASP A 282 17.49 57.96 28.21
C ASP A 282 16.38 56.99 27.80
N ILE A 283 15.99 57.02 26.52
CA ILE A 283 15.01 56.11 25.93
C ILE A 283 15.75 55.02 25.15
N ASP A 284 15.46 53.75 25.48
CA ASP A 284 15.87 52.59 24.70
C ASP A 284 14.68 52.02 23.92
N GLY A 285 14.98 51.27 22.86
CA GLY A 285 13.99 50.64 22.00
C GLY A 285 14.06 51.13 20.56
N THR A 286 13.48 50.34 19.66
CA THR A 286 13.37 50.74 18.25
C THR A 286 12.28 51.80 18.12
N GLU A 287 12.62 52.93 17.52
CA GLU A 287 11.73 54.08 17.30
C GLU A 287 10.77 53.81 16.12
N ALA A 288 10.03 52.70 16.17
CA ALA A 288 9.15 52.26 15.10
C ALA A 288 7.79 51.76 15.62
N LEU A 289 6.74 51.88 14.79
CA LEU A 289 5.42 51.36 15.10
C LEU A 289 5.44 49.84 15.27
N GLY A 290 4.94 49.35 16.41
CA GLY A 290 4.98 47.94 16.80
C GLY A 290 6.19 47.57 17.66
N SER A 291 7.00 48.53 18.07
CA SER A 291 8.05 48.35 19.06
C SER A 291 7.61 48.85 20.45
N ILE A 292 8.52 48.77 21.41
CA ILE A 292 8.34 49.28 22.77
C ILE A 292 9.50 50.23 23.07
N LEU A 293 9.19 51.39 23.62
CA LEU A 293 10.14 52.36 24.15
C LEU A 293 10.20 52.24 25.66
N LEU A 294 11.41 52.15 26.20
CA LEU A 294 11.70 52.03 27.62
C LEU A 294 12.57 53.19 28.08
N ILE A 295 12.10 53.95 29.06
CA ILE A 295 12.95 54.87 29.79
C ILE A 295 13.81 54.05 30.74
N TYR A 296 15.11 54.26 30.71
CA TYR A 296 16.06 53.63 31.62
C TYR A 296 16.97 54.67 32.28
N ARG A 297 17.56 54.29 33.41
CA ARG A 297 18.52 55.11 34.16
C ARG A 297 19.90 55.01 33.52
N CYS A 298 20.51 56.15 33.23
CA CYS A 298 21.87 56.24 32.70
C CYS A 298 22.93 56.41 33.80
N SER A 299 22.52 56.77 35.02
CA SER A 299 23.40 57.04 36.15
C SER A 299 22.90 56.39 37.44
N ASP A 300 23.82 55.93 38.28
CA ASP A 300 23.53 55.48 39.64
C ASP A 300 23.01 56.63 40.53
N SER A 301 23.33 57.87 40.17
CA SER A 301 22.82 59.08 40.84
C SER A 301 21.40 59.46 40.44
N ALA A 302 20.82 58.82 39.43
CA ALA A 302 19.45 59.08 39.01
C ALA A 302 18.45 58.45 40.00
N PRO A 303 17.34 59.11 40.36
CA PRO A 303 16.27 58.50 41.14
C PRO A 303 15.70 57.22 40.50
N GLU A 304 15.04 56.38 41.29
CA GLU A 304 14.37 55.19 40.74
C GLU A 304 13.10 55.60 39.97
N LEU A 305 12.89 55.00 38.78
CA LEU A 305 11.74 55.33 37.94
C LEU A 305 10.39 55.01 38.58
N SER A 306 10.36 54.16 39.61
CA SER A 306 9.18 53.84 40.43
C SER A 306 8.77 55.01 41.34
N GLU A 307 9.71 55.89 41.68
CA GLU A 307 9.51 57.07 42.54
C GLU A 307 9.22 58.34 41.72
N CYS A 308 9.57 58.33 40.43
CA CYS A 308 9.35 59.44 39.50
C CYS A 308 7.91 59.49 38.97
N ALA A 309 7.39 60.70 38.77
CA ALA A 309 6.22 60.93 37.92
C ALA A 309 6.66 61.05 36.45
N ILE A 310 6.07 60.24 35.57
CA ILE A 310 6.41 60.20 34.15
C ILE A 310 5.19 60.62 33.33
N GLN A 311 5.42 61.36 32.24
CA GLN A 311 4.38 61.67 31.26
C GLN A 311 4.96 61.72 29.85
N TRP A 312 4.33 61.02 28.91
CA TRP A 312 4.71 61.01 27.49
C TRP A 312 3.92 62.04 26.66
N TYR A 313 4.57 62.54 25.61
CA TYR A 313 4.08 63.56 24.70
C TYR A 313 4.46 63.25 23.26
N ARG A 314 3.65 63.73 22.32
CA ARG A 314 3.99 63.79 20.89
C ARG A 314 4.47 65.20 20.57
N LEU A 315 5.55 65.29 19.82
CA LEU A 315 6.07 66.54 19.29
C LEU A 315 5.94 66.53 17.77
N MET A 316 5.28 67.55 17.23
CA MET A 316 5.30 67.83 15.80
C MET A 316 6.54 68.66 15.47
N PRO A 317 7.53 68.13 14.73
CA PRO A 317 8.79 68.84 14.46
C PRO A 317 8.58 70.16 13.68
N GLU A 318 7.55 70.20 12.84
CA GLU A 318 7.28 71.33 11.94
C GLU A 318 6.64 72.54 12.66
N ILE A 319 5.79 72.28 13.66
CA ILE A 319 4.97 73.29 14.34
C ILE A 319 5.52 73.60 15.74
N GLY A 320 6.29 72.68 16.33
CA GLY A 320 6.81 72.81 17.70
C GLY A 320 5.72 72.59 18.77
N GLU A 321 4.52 72.16 18.38
CA GLU A 321 3.44 71.84 19.29
C GLU A 321 3.69 70.51 20.00
N LYS A 322 3.43 70.52 21.31
CA LYS A 322 3.59 69.41 22.24
C LYS A 322 2.21 68.91 22.65
N GLU A 323 1.83 67.73 22.19
CA GLU A 323 0.54 67.09 22.49
C GLU A 323 0.70 66.10 23.64
N LEU A 324 -0.16 66.21 24.66
CA LEU A 324 -0.20 65.30 25.81
C LEU A 324 -0.80 63.94 25.42
N ILE A 325 -0.06 62.85 25.67
CA ILE A 325 -0.60 61.48 25.53
C ILE A 325 -1.27 61.09 26.86
N SER A 326 -2.53 61.48 27.05
CA SER A 326 -3.25 61.31 28.32
C SER A 326 -3.22 59.88 28.85
N GLY A 327 -2.71 59.67 30.07
CA GLY A 327 -2.61 58.35 30.70
C GLY A 327 -1.36 57.54 30.32
N ALA A 328 -0.48 58.05 29.45
CA ALA A 328 0.85 57.48 29.22
C ALA A 328 1.82 57.98 30.29
N THR A 329 1.72 57.37 31.48
CA THR A 329 2.46 57.80 32.69
C THR A 329 3.44 56.76 33.22
N LYS A 330 3.79 55.77 32.40
CA LYS A 330 4.72 54.69 32.77
C LYS A 330 6.07 54.90 32.10
N SER A 331 7.10 54.26 32.64
CA SER A 331 8.43 54.21 32.04
C SER A 331 8.47 53.49 30.69
N VAL A 332 7.44 52.71 30.39
CA VAL A 332 7.28 51.97 29.13
C VAL A 332 6.14 52.57 28.32
N TYR A 333 6.41 52.86 27.04
CA TYR A 333 5.42 53.31 26.07
C TYR A 333 5.54 52.52 24.77
N ALA A 334 4.41 52.07 24.22
CA ALA A 334 4.38 51.36 22.96
C ALA A 334 3.72 52.24 21.89
N PRO A 335 4.48 52.69 20.87
CA PRO A 335 3.93 53.56 19.84
C PRO A 335 2.66 53.02 19.19
N GLU A 336 1.72 53.91 18.92
CA GLU A 336 0.46 53.67 18.21
C GLU A 336 0.43 54.40 16.86
N PRO A 337 -0.55 54.14 15.98
CA PRO A 337 -0.57 54.75 14.65
C PRO A 337 -0.55 56.28 14.63
N CYS A 338 -1.04 56.96 15.66
CA CYS A 338 -0.97 58.43 15.77
C CYS A 338 0.43 58.97 16.09
N ASP A 339 1.36 58.11 16.51
CA ASP A 339 2.72 58.53 16.86
C ASP A 339 3.66 58.52 15.64
N VAL A 340 3.25 57.86 14.56
CA VAL A 340 4.06 57.70 13.34
C VAL A 340 4.40 59.06 12.74
N GLY A 341 5.68 59.28 12.46
CA GLY A 341 6.19 60.54 11.93
C GLY A 341 6.36 61.65 12.97
N LEU A 342 6.11 61.38 14.26
CA LEU A 342 6.28 62.34 15.36
C LEU A 342 7.44 61.94 16.27
N ILE A 343 8.07 62.92 16.92
CA ILE A 343 9.05 62.66 17.98
C ILE A 343 8.29 62.40 19.27
N LEU A 344 8.67 61.36 20.00
CA LEU A 344 8.09 61.07 21.32
C LEU A 344 8.99 61.62 22.41
N GLN A 345 8.42 62.38 23.33
CA GLN A 345 9.11 62.97 24.47
C GLN A 345 8.51 62.45 25.77
N ALA A 346 9.34 62.16 26.75
CA ALA A 346 8.91 61.88 28.12
C ALA A 346 9.48 62.94 29.08
N GLU A 347 8.64 63.43 29.97
CA GLU A 347 9.04 64.25 31.11
C GLU A 347 9.02 63.39 32.36
N ILE A 348 10.11 63.46 33.12
CA ILE A 348 10.36 62.66 34.32
C ILE A 348 10.58 63.67 35.45
N SER A 349 9.64 63.74 36.39
CA SER A 349 9.70 64.65 37.52
C SER A 349 10.01 63.91 38.82
N ASP A 350 11.01 64.39 39.55
CA ASP A 350 11.38 63.98 40.91
C ASP A 350 11.68 65.23 41.76
N ASN A 351 11.06 65.35 42.94
CA ASN A 351 11.29 66.40 43.95
C ASN A 351 11.57 67.80 43.36
N ASP A 352 10.64 68.33 42.56
CA ASP A 352 10.67 69.63 41.85
C ASP A 352 11.68 69.77 40.69
N GLN A 353 12.46 68.74 40.36
CA GLN A 353 13.29 68.69 39.16
C GLN A 353 12.60 67.90 38.04
N THR A 354 12.55 68.46 36.84
CA THR A 354 12.01 67.79 35.64
C THR A 354 13.11 67.53 34.63
N THR A 355 13.35 66.26 34.33
CA THR A 355 14.24 65.83 33.24
C THR A 355 13.41 65.49 32.02
N THR A 356 13.86 65.93 30.85
CA THR A 356 13.20 65.64 29.57
C THR A 356 14.08 64.74 28.72
N VAL A 357 13.50 63.65 28.22
CA VAL A 357 14.12 62.74 27.25
C VAL A 357 13.22 62.61 26.04
N ALA A 358 13.80 62.41 24.86
CA ALA A 358 13.04 62.28 23.61
C ALA A 358 13.70 61.25 22.70
N THR A 359 12.91 60.69 21.78
CA THR A 359 13.43 59.81 20.72
C THR A 359 14.44 60.56 19.85
N SER A 360 15.38 59.81 19.28
CA SER A 360 16.46 60.30 18.43
C SER A 360 15.91 60.89 17.13
N GLY A 361 14.80 60.34 16.64
CA GLY A 361 14.04 60.83 15.50
C GLY A 361 12.54 60.55 15.61
N PRO A 362 11.80 60.81 14.51
CA PRO A 362 10.38 60.50 14.43
C PRO A 362 10.12 58.98 14.41
N VAL A 363 8.96 58.55 14.91
CA VAL A 363 8.58 57.13 14.91
C VAL A 363 8.38 56.62 13.48
N ASP A 364 9.13 55.59 13.10
CA ASP A 364 9.04 54.95 11.80
C ASP A 364 7.71 54.19 11.60
N PRO A 365 7.13 54.23 10.39
CA PRO A 365 5.95 53.44 10.06
C PRO A 365 6.27 51.94 10.00
N ALA A 366 5.27 51.10 10.29
CA ALA A 366 5.38 49.66 10.09
C ALA A 366 5.29 49.28 8.60
N ALA A 367 6.37 48.72 8.04
CA ALA A 367 6.44 48.35 6.63
C ALA A 367 5.30 47.42 6.20
N GLY A 368 4.57 47.81 5.15
CA GLY A 368 3.45 47.01 4.61
C GLY A 368 2.21 46.95 5.50
N LEU A 369 2.12 47.73 6.59
CA LEU A 369 0.90 47.82 7.40
C LEU A 369 -0.21 48.56 6.63
N GLY A 370 0.12 49.66 5.94
CA GLY A 370 -0.85 50.41 5.15
C GLY A 370 -1.53 49.57 4.07
N SER A 371 -0.76 48.80 3.29
CA SER A 371 -1.31 47.90 2.26
C SER A 371 -2.16 46.77 2.86
N PHE A 372 -1.78 46.28 4.04
CA PHE A 372 -2.59 45.30 4.77
C PHE A 372 -3.93 45.89 5.20
N VAL A 373 -3.95 47.11 5.76
CA VAL A 373 -5.19 47.81 6.13
C VAL A 373 -6.08 48.07 4.91
N GLU A 374 -5.52 48.52 3.78
CA GLU A 374 -6.28 48.71 2.53
C GLU A 374 -6.95 47.41 2.04
N ALA A 375 -6.31 46.26 2.24
CA ALA A 375 -6.90 44.97 1.92
C ALA A 375 -8.08 44.64 2.86
N LEU A 376 -7.98 44.98 4.14
CA LEU A 376 -9.03 44.77 5.14
C LEU A 376 -10.24 45.70 4.92
N VAL A 377 -10.03 46.95 4.51
CA VAL A 377 -11.10 47.93 4.21
C VAL A 377 -12.08 47.43 3.14
N ARG A 378 -11.62 46.56 2.23
CA ARG A 378 -12.47 45.95 1.19
C ARG A 378 -13.50 44.98 1.78
N ARG A 379 -13.29 44.47 3.00
CA ARG A 379 -14.22 43.59 3.72
C ARG A 379 -15.26 44.43 4.46
N HIS A 380 -16.47 43.90 4.62
CA HIS A 380 -17.54 44.60 5.36
C HIS A 380 -17.35 44.54 6.89
N ASP A 381 -16.70 43.47 7.37
CA ASP A 381 -16.43 43.18 8.76
C ASP A 381 -15.12 42.39 8.81
N THR A 382 -14.23 42.73 9.74
CA THR A 382 -12.96 42.02 9.96
C THR A 382 -12.90 41.54 11.40
N GLU A 383 -12.49 40.29 11.58
CA GLU A 383 -12.38 39.63 12.87
C GLU A 383 -10.92 39.56 13.32
N PHE A 384 -10.68 39.85 14.59
CA PHE A 384 -9.38 39.71 15.24
C PHE A 384 -9.54 38.88 16.51
N ASN A 385 -8.65 37.91 16.71
CA ASN A 385 -8.58 37.16 17.96
C ASN A 385 -7.94 38.04 19.02
N VAL A 386 -8.59 38.13 20.18
CA VAL A 386 -8.12 38.96 21.28
C VAL A 386 -8.32 38.27 22.63
N VAL A 387 -7.50 38.65 23.60
CA VAL A 387 -7.68 38.29 25.01
C VAL A 387 -7.98 39.57 25.80
N ILE A 388 -8.97 39.52 26.70
CA ILE A 388 -9.30 40.65 27.57
C ILE A 388 -8.31 40.65 28.73
N ILE A 389 -7.50 41.70 28.83
CA ILE A 389 -6.56 41.90 29.94
C ILE A 389 -7.23 42.69 31.07
N GLN A 390 -8.00 43.71 30.71
CA GLN A 390 -8.74 44.53 31.68
C GLN A 390 -10.14 44.81 31.18
N MET A 391 -11.08 44.89 32.12
CA MET A 391 -12.45 45.29 31.88
C MET A 391 -12.84 46.35 32.91
N ASN A 392 -13.26 47.53 32.44
CA ASN A 392 -13.64 48.68 33.26
C ASN A 392 -12.55 49.12 34.26
N GLY A 393 -11.28 48.97 33.87
CA GLY A 393 -10.12 49.32 34.70
C GLY A 393 -9.73 48.29 35.75
N ALA A 394 -10.47 47.18 35.87
CA ALA A 394 -10.08 46.05 36.70
C ALA A 394 -9.41 44.96 35.85
N ASP A 395 -8.40 44.31 36.41
CA ASP A 395 -7.74 43.18 35.76
C ASP A 395 -8.71 42.03 35.54
N HIS A 396 -8.54 41.33 34.42
CA HIS A 396 -9.37 40.22 34.00
C HIS A 396 -8.54 38.94 33.93
N ASP A 397 -8.69 38.08 34.93
CA ASP A 397 -7.86 36.86 35.07
C ASP A 397 -8.16 35.75 34.03
N SER A 398 -9.09 35.96 33.10
CA SER A 398 -9.44 34.95 32.10
C SER A 398 -8.60 35.08 30.83
N HIS A 399 -7.83 34.04 30.53
CA HIS A 399 -7.10 33.91 29.26
C HIS A 399 -7.97 33.36 28.11
N ALA A 400 -9.30 33.53 28.17
CA ALA A 400 -10.19 33.07 27.12
C ALA A 400 -10.01 33.92 25.85
N ILE A 401 -9.97 33.24 24.69
CA ILE A 401 -9.93 33.91 23.39
C ILE A 401 -11.33 34.44 23.06
N HIS A 402 -11.36 35.71 22.66
CA HIS A 402 -12.51 36.46 22.21
C HIS A 402 -12.29 36.89 20.75
N VAL A 403 -13.36 37.27 20.08
CA VAL A 403 -13.31 37.81 18.72
C VAL A 403 -13.78 39.25 18.72
N LEU A 404 -12.87 40.16 18.36
CA LEU A 404 -13.18 41.56 18.10
C LEU A 404 -13.52 41.73 16.62
N HIS A 405 -14.77 42.08 16.34
CA HIS A 405 -15.23 42.48 15.03
C HIS A 405 -15.09 43.99 14.87
N ILE A 406 -14.47 44.39 13.77
CA ILE A 406 -14.35 45.77 13.30
C ILE A 406 -15.04 45.85 11.94
N GLY A 407 -16.26 46.38 11.96
CA GLY A 407 -17.10 46.51 10.77
C GLY A 407 -17.36 47.97 10.42
N LYS A 408 -17.84 48.22 9.21
CA LYS A 408 -17.99 49.58 8.65
C LYS A 408 -18.75 50.59 9.51
N MET A 409 -19.64 50.15 10.40
CA MET A 409 -20.46 51.03 11.23
C MET A 409 -20.32 50.81 12.73
N ARG A 410 -19.62 49.75 13.16
CA ARG A 410 -19.64 49.32 14.57
C ARG A 410 -18.46 48.43 14.92
N MET A 411 -18.18 48.37 16.22
CA MET A 411 -17.29 47.39 16.83
C MET A 411 -18.08 46.44 17.73
N LYS A 412 -17.69 45.17 17.78
CA LYS A 412 -18.39 44.13 18.53
C LYS A 412 -17.39 43.11 19.10
N LEU A 413 -17.45 42.84 20.39
CA LEU A 413 -16.62 41.83 21.05
C LEU A 413 -17.46 40.62 21.43
N CYS A 414 -17.01 39.43 21.04
CA CYS A 414 -17.69 38.17 21.28
C CYS A 414 -16.85 37.14 21.99
N ARG A 415 -17.52 36.26 22.71
CA ARG A 415 -16.98 34.98 23.15
C ARG A 415 -17.83 33.87 22.53
N ALA A 416 -17.26 33.10 21.62
CA ALA A 416 -18.00 32.13 20.82
C ALA A 416 -19.24 32.77 20.17
N LYS A 417 -20.46 32.27 20.49
CA LYS A 417 -21.72 32.81 19.96
C LYS A 417 -22.30 33.97 20.77
N THR A 418 -21.72 34.29 21.93
CA THR A 418 -22.25 35.31 22.86
C THR A 418 -21.57 36.65 22.60
N THR A 419 -22.36 37.70 22.38
CA THR A 419 -21.86 39.07 22.26
C THR A 419 -21.72 39.69 23.65
N LEU A 420 -20.51 40.11 24.01
CA LEU A 420 -20.23 40.79 25.28
C LEU A 420 -20.56 42.28 25.18
N VAL A 421 -20.12 42.91 24.10
CA VAL A 421 -20.40 44.33 23.83
C VAL A 421 -20.50 44.55 22.33
N LYS A 422 -21.37 45.47 21.93
CA LYS A 422 -21.60 45.88 20.55
C LYS A 422 -21.99 47.33 20.56
N GLU A 423 -21.18 48.18 19.95
CA GLU A 423 -21.44 49.63 19.89
C GLU A 423 -21.15 50.17 18.50
N TYR A 424 -22.03 51.04 18.03
CA TYR A 424 -21.82 51.79 16.79
C TYR A 424 -20.79 52.89 17.02
N TYR A 425 -20.08 53.29 15.97
CA TYR A 425 -19.15 54.42 16.08
C TYR A 425 -19.89 55.67 16.57
N SER A 426 -19.33 56.32 17.59
CA SER A 426 -19.91 57.50 18.23
C SER A 426 -18.79 58.39 18.78
N ASN A 427 -19.09 59.67 18.99
CA ASN A 427 -18.13 60.63 19.55
C ASN A 427 -17.73 60.32 21.00
N SER A 428 -18.49 59.47 21.71
CA SER A 428 -18.13 58.98 23.05
C SER A 428 -17.24 57.74 23.04
N MET A 429 -17.06 57.10 21.87
CA MET A 429 -16.19 55.93 21.74
C MET A 429 -14.73 56.37 21.70
N GLN A 430 -13.86 55.64 22.39
CA GLN A 430 -12.41 55.90 22.37
C GLN A 430 -11.66 54.64 21.97
N LEU A 431 -10.61 54.81 21.17
CA LEU A 431 -9.73 53.72 20.76
C LEU A 431 -8.30 54.23 20.56
N CYS A 432 -7.36 53.62 21.27
CA CYS A 432 -5.93 53.90 21.13
C CYS A 432 -5.09 52.72 21.59
N GLY A 433 -3.77 52.79 21.33
CA GLY A 433 -2.83 51.89 21.99
C GLY A 433 -2.95 51.94 23.52
N VAL A 434 -2.64 50.83 24.19
CA VAL A 434 -2.51 50.83 25.66
C VAL A 434 -1.41 51.79 26.11
N ARG A 435 -1.72 52.60 27.12
CA ARG A 435 -0.81 53.59 27.73
C ARG A 435 -0.30 53.18 29.12
N GLY A 436 -0.80 52.07 29.67
CA GLY A 436 -0.56 51.62 31.05
C GLY A 436 0.74 50.86 31.31
N GLY A 437 1.69 50.83 30.36
CA GLY A 437 2.97 50.13 30.48
C GLY A 437 2.88 48.61 30.43
N GLY A 438 4.04 47.94 30.41
CA GLY A 438 4.17 46.48 30.39
C GLY A 438 4.56 45.89 29.04
N ASN A 439 5.09 44.66 29.05
CA ASN A 439 5.64 44.00 27.87
C ASN A 439 4.60 43.71 26.78
N ALA A 440 3.32 43.64 27.13
CA ALA A 440 2.22 43.41 26.20
C ALA A 440 1.65 44.70 25.57
N ALA A 441 2.16 45.89 25.93
CA ALA A 441 1.57 47.17 25.50
C ALA A 441 1.56 47.36 23.97
N ALA A 442 2.57 46.84 23.26
CA ALA A 442 2.65 46.90 21.79
C ALA A 442 1.61 46.01 21.09
N GLN A 443 1.11 44.99 21.78
CA GLN A 443 0.09 44.06 21.29
C GLN A 443 -1.32 44.40 21.81
N ALA A 444 -1.44 45.38 22.72
CA ALA A 444 -2.70 45.71 23.37
C ALA A 444 -3.30 47.05 22.91
N VAL A 445 -4.64 47.10 22.88
CA VAL A 445 -5.45 48.30 22.61
C VAL A 445 -6.32 48.61 23.82
N TYR A 446 -6.50 49.90 24.09
CA TYR A 446 -7.55 50.39 24.95
C TYR A 446 -8.76 50.76 24.09
N TRP A 447 -9.91 50.16 24.38
CA TRP A 447 -11.17 50.45 23.73
C TRP A 447 -12.23 50.81 24.76
N GLN A 448 -12.71 52.05 24.72
CA GLN A 448 -13.90 52.46 25.43
C GLN A 448 -15.09 52.40 24.47
N ALA A 449 -15.95 51.40 24.63
CA ALA A 449 -17.11 51.24 23.76
C ALA A 449 -18.16 52.34 24.02
N LYS A 450 -18.36 52.67 25.30
CA LYS A 450 -19.19 53.78 25.80
C LYS A 450 -18.76 54.16 27.21
N ALA A 451 -19.33 55.25 27.75
CA ALA A 451 -19.11 55.62 29.14
C ALA A 451 -19.36 54.44 30.11
N GLY A 452 -18.41 54.21 31.02
CA GLY A 452 -18.43 53.11 31.99
C GLY A 452 -18.18 51.70 31.42
N HIS A 453 -17.92 51.56 30.11
CA HIS A 453 -17.61 50.27 29.46
C HIS A 453 -16.31 50.37 28.66
N SER A 454 -15.21 49.96 29.27
CA SER A 454 -13.87 49.96 28.65
C SER A 454 -13.18 48.62 28.75
N PHE A 455 -12.29 48.36 27.80
CA PHE A 455 -11.57 47.10 27.68
C PHE A 455 -10.12 47.38 27.32
N VAL A 456 -9.22 46.55 27.86
CA VAL A 456 -7.88 46.39 27.32
C VAL A 456 -7.82 45.03 26.64
N LEU A 457 -7.59 45.03 25.33
CA LEU A 457 -7.59 43.82 24.50
C LEU A 457 -6.19 43.58 23.93
N ALA A 458 -5.61 42.42 24.17
CA ALA A 458 -4.37 41.98 23.53
C ALA A 458 -4.65 41.16 22.28
N PHE A 459 -3.94 41.44 21.20
CA PHE A 459 -3.99 40.76 19.91
C PHE A 459 -2.89 39.70 19.79
N GLU A 460 -2.97 38.86 18.76
CA GLU A 460 -1.93 37.86 18.47
C GLU A 460 -0.60 38.49 18.03
N SER A 461 -0.62 39.71 17.47
CA SER A 461 0.58 40.43 17.07
C SER A 461 0.41 41.96 17.12
N GLU A 462 1.53 42.68 17.17
CA GLU A 462 1.57 44.14 17.10
C GLU A 462 1.04 44.64 15.75
N ARG A 463 1.24 43.86 14.67
CA ARG A 463 0.71 44.18 13.35
C ARG A 463 -0.81 44.15 13.32
N GLU A 464 -1.43 43.14 13.93
CA GLU A 464 -2.89 43.06 14.05
C GLU A 464 -3.45 44.16 14.93
N ARG A 465 -2.85 44.42 16.09
CA ARG A 465 -3.23 45.53 16.98
C ARG A 465 -3.26 46.87 16.23
N ASN A 466 -2.19 47.19 15.50
CA ASN A 466 -2.11 48.45 14.76
C ASN A 466 -3.05 48.48 13.55
N ALA A 467 -3.23 47.35 12.86
CA ALA A 467 -4.20 47.25 11.76
C ALA A 467 -5.64 47.46 12.26
N ALA A 468 -5.98 46.88 13.41
CA ALA A 468 -7.29 47.04 14.06
C ALA A 468 -7.57 48.50 14.43
N ILE A 469 -6.60 49.21 15.03
CA ILE A 469 -6.72 50.64 15.34
C ILE A 469 -6.95 51.44 14.05
N MET A 470 -6.09 51.28 13.04
CA MET A 470 -6.20 52.01 11.78
C MET A 470 -7.52 51.73 11.05
N LEU A 471 -7.95 50.47 11.00
CA LEU A 471 -9.19 50.05 10.36
C LEU A 471 -10.42 50.64 11.06
N ALA A 472 -10.47 50.56 12.40
CA ALA A 472 -11.57 51.12 13.17
C ALA A 472 -11.64 52.64 13.02
N ARG A 473 -10.50 53.34 13.05
CA ARG A 473 -10.45 54.79 12.82
C ARG A 473 -10.94 55.16 11.43
N ARG A 474 -10.57 54.40 10.41
CA ARG A 474 -11.02 54.63 9.04
C ARG A 474 -12.53 54.43 8.89
N PHE A 475 -13.09 53.35 9.40
CA PHE A 475 -14.54 53.13 9.34
C PHE A 475 -15.32 54.14 10.19
N ALA A 476 -14.78 54.55 11.34
CA ALA A 476 -15.36 55.64 12.11
C ALA A 476 -15.35 56.96 11.33
N PHE A 477 -14.24 57.26 10.65
CA PHE A 477 -14.12 58.45 9.79
C PHE A 477 -15.12 58.42 8.64
N ASP A 478 -15.33 57.28 7.99
CA ASP A 478 -16.37 57.09 6.97
C ASP A 478 -17.79 57.31 7.53
N CYS A 479 -17.97 57.20 8.85
CA CYS A 479 -19.19 57.52 9.58
C CYS A 479 -19.22 58.98 10.11
N ASN A 480 -18.27 59.83 9.73
CA ASN A 480 -18.05 61.18 10.25
C ASN A 480 -17.77 61.24 11.77
N ILE A 481 -17.08 60.23 12.31
CA ILE A 481 -16.68 60.14 13.72
C ILE A 481 -15.15 60.13 13.82
N THR A 482 -14.59 61.07 14.58
CA THR A 482 -13.15 61.08 14.90
C THR A 482 -12.88 60.14 16.07
N LEU A 483 -12.56 58.88 15.77
CA LEU A 483 -12.23 57.89 16.79
C LEU A 483 -10.78 58.03 17.25
N ALA A 484 -10.56 58.49 18.47
CA ALA A 484 -9.22 58.70 19.03
C ALA A 484 -9.10 58.19 20.47
N GLY A 485 -7.90 58.30 21.04
CA GLY A 485 -7.68 57.99 22.45
C GLY A 485 -8.25 59.06 23.39
N PRO A 486 -8.22 58.82 24.71
CA PRO A 486 -8.64 59.82 25.69
C PRO A 486 -7.87 61.14 25.50
N ASN A 487 -8.62 62.25 25.45
CA ASN A 487 -8.12 63.62 25.33
C ASN A 487 -7.19 63.90 24.13
N ALA A 488 -7.24 63.09 23.07
CA ALA A 488 -6.63 63.45 21.80
C ALA A 488 -7.44 64.59 21.18
N GLY A 489 -6.78 65.68 20.78
CA GLY A 489 -7.44 66.85 20.19
C GLY A 489 -8.31 66.47 18.99
N ALA A 490 -9.47 67.11 18.87
CA ALA A 490 -10.42 66.91 17.78
C ALA A 490 -9.90 67.48 16.45
#